data_AF-A0A834L976-F1
#
_entry.id   AF-A0A834L976-F1
#
_cell.length_a   1.000
_cell.length_b   1.000
_cell.length_c   1.000
_cell.angle_alpha   90.00
_cell.angle_beta   90.00
_cell.angle_gamma   90.00
#
_symmetry.space_group_name_H-M   'P 1'
#
loop_
_entity.id
_entity.type
_entity.pdbx_description
1 polymer ?
#
loop_
_entity_poly.entity_id
_entity_poly.type
_entity_poly.pdbx_seq_one_letter_code
_entity_poly.pdbx_strand_id
1 'polypeptide(L)'
;MDRKVRQHAEGDRVRAVAGKTGVPLWMLLGLGANQLLADMNRLLSLLFHQGVLDEQFLELQQLQDETSPNFVYDVVNIYFQESEKLIRNLRGLLVDKEFSDYKKMGKHLNQLMGSSSSIGAKRVNNICLAFRAASEQNNRPACVSLSL
;
A
#
# COMPACT_ATOMS: atom_id res chain seq x y z
N MET A 1 11.18 -11.78 -19.02
CA MET A 1 9.89 -12.23 -19.60
C MET A 1 9.01 -11.00 -19.79
N ASP A 2 8.87 -10.57 -21.05
CA ASP A 2 8.21 -9.32 -21.42
C ASP A 2 6.71 -9.32 -21.15
N ARG A 3 6.21 -8.24 -20.55
CA ARG A 3 4.76 -7.98 -20.34
C ARG A 3 3.97 -8.07 -21.65
N LYS A 4 4.61 -7.76 -22.78
CA LYS A 4 4.02 -7.80 -24.13
C LYS A 4 3.69 -9.22 -24.60
N VAL A 5 4.49 -10.21 -24.19
CA VAL A 5 4.28 -11.63 -24.54
C VAL A 5 3.13 -12.24 -23.73
N ARG A 6 2.96 -11.82 -22.45
CA ARG A 6 1.81 -12.25 -21.62
C ARG A 6 0.48 -11.72 -22.14
N GLN A 7 0.43 -10.46 -22.55
CA GLN A 7 -0.81 -9.86 -23.07
C GLN A 7 -1.26 -10.49 -24.39
N HIS A 8 -0.30 -10.85 -25.27
CA HIS A 8 -0.60 -11.53 -26.52
C HIS A 8 -1.13 -12.96 -26.29
N ALA A 9 -0.50 -13.71 -25.38
CA ALA A 9 -0.91 -15.07 -25.05
C ALA A 9 -2.31 -15.14 -24.39
N GLU A 10 -2.68 -14.12 -23.62
CA GLU A 10 -4.02 -14.04 -23.00
C GLU A 10 -5.10 -13.73 -24.05
N GLY A 11 -4.82 -12.82 -25.00
CA GLY A 11 -5.74 -12.50 -26.09
C GLY A 11 -6.05 -13.69 -27.01
N ASP A 12 -5.04 -14.51 -27.31
CA ASP A 12 -5.21 -15.71 -28.13
C ASP A 12 -5.98 -16.81 -27.39
N ARG A 13 -5.80 -16.93 -26.06
CA ARG A 13 -6.59 -17.86 -25.22
C ARG A 13 -8.05 -17.48 -25.14
N VAL A 14 -8.37 -16.19 -24.93
CA VAL A 14 -9.76 -15.72 -24.82
C VAL A 14 -10.51 -15.90 -26.15
N ARG A 15 -9.84 -15.67 -27.30
CA ARG A 15 -10.41 -15.96 -28.64
C ARG A 15 -10.65 -17.45 -28.87
N ALA A 16 -9.72 -18.30 -28.45
CA ALA A 16 -9.87 -19.75 -28.57
C ALA A 16 -11.01 -20.32 -27.70
N VAL A 17 -11.28 -19.72 -26.54
CA VAL A 17 -12.41 -20.09 -25.66
C VAL A 17 -13.74 -19.64 -26.29
N ALA A 18 -13.82 -18.40 -26.81
CA ALA A 18 -15.02 -17.89 -27.49
C ALA A 18 -15.46 -18.78 -28.66
N GLY A 19 -14.50 -19.24 -29.47
CA GLY A 19 -14.78 -20.13 -30.61
C GLY A 19 -15.27 -21.54 -30.22
N LYS A 20 -15.04 -21.98 -28.97
CA LYS A 20 -15.45 -23.31 -28.48
C LYS A 20 -16.78 -23.29 -27.74
N THR A 21 -17.12 -22.19 -27.08
CA THR A 21 -18.31 -22.09 -26.22
C THR A 21 -19.49 -21.38 -26.88
N GLY A 22 -19.28 -20.75 -28.05
CA GLY A 22 -20.31 -19.91 -28.69
C GLY A 22 -20.63 -18.63 -27.92
N VAL A 23 -19.90 -18.36 -26.84
CA VAL A 23 -20.08 -17.19 -25.99
C VAL A 23 -19.41 -15.98 -26.66
N PRO A 24 -20.12 -14.86 -26.84
CA PRO A 24 -19.55 -13.67 -27.46
C PRO A 24 -18.29 -13.18 -26.72
N LEU A 25 -17.30 -12.73 -27.49
CA LEU A 25 -16.00 -12.28 -26.94
C LEU A 25 -16.16 -11.16 -25.90
N TRP A 26 -17.11 -10.25 -26.08
CA TRP A 26 -17.41 -9.17 -25.14
C TRP A 26 -17.91 -9.69 -23.77
N MET A 27 -18.60 -10.84 -23.76
CA MET A 27 -19.09 -11.47 -22.54
C MET A 27 -17.95 -12.16 -21.78
N LEU A 28 -17.00 -12.79 -22.49
CA LEU A 28 -15.78 -13.35 -21.89
C LEU A 28 -14.82 -12.27 -21.37
N LEU A 29 -14.66 -11.17 -22.11
CA LEU A 29 -13.92 -10.00 -21.65
C LEU A 29 -14.59 -9.34 -20.42
N GLY A 30 -15.92 -9.26 -20.42
CA GLY A 30 -16.70 -8.79 -19.28
C GLY A 30 -16.58 -9.72 -18.06
N LEU A 31 -16.57 -11.04 -18.24
CA LEU A 31 -16.32 -12.02 -17.18
C LEU A 31 -14.93 -11.83 -16.56
N GLY A 32 -13.90 -11.58 -17.37
CA GLY A 32 -12.55 -11.30 -16.87
C GLY A 32 -12.46 -10.02 -16.03
N ALA A 33 -13.12 -8.94 -16.47
CA ALA A 33 -13.19 -7.69 -15.71
C ALA A 33 -13.97 -7.85 -14.40
N ASN A 34 -15.07 -8.60 -14.42
CA ASN A 34 -15.89 -8.88 -13.23
C ASN A 34 -15.12 -9.73 -12.21
N GLN A 35 -14.36 -10.73 -12.66
CA GLN A 35 -13.52 -11.54 -11.78
C GLN A 35 -12.42 -10.69 -11.13
N LEU A 36 -11.75 -9.84 -11.92
CA LEU A 36 -10.73 -8.93 -11.39
C LEU A 36 -11.30 -7.99 -10.33
N LEU A 37 -12.49 -7.43 -10.57
CA LEU A 37 -13.17 -6.58 -9.59
C LEU A 37 -13.52 -7.35 -8.31
N ALA A 38 -14.02 -8.58 -8.43
CA ALA A 38 -14.33 -9.44 -7.28
C ALA A 38 -13.07 -9.77 -6.47
N ASP A 39 -11.96 -10.09 -7.15
CA ASP A 39 -10.67 -10.38 -6.50
C ASP A 39 -10.10 -9.15 -5.79
N MET A 40 -10.22 -7.96 -6.41
CA MET A 40 -9.83 -6.68 -5.79
C MET A 40 -10.65 -6.38 -4.54
N ASN A 41 -11.98 -6.55 -4.60
CA ASN A 41 -12.86 -6.33 -3.46
C ASN A 41 -12.56 -7.31 -2.31
N ARG A 42 -12.25 -8.57 -2.65
CA ARG A 42 -11.84 -9.58 -1.66
C ARG A 42 -10.51 -9.20 -1.02
N LEU A 43 -9.53 -8.76 -1.80
CA LEU A 43 -8.25 -8.28 -1.26
C LEU A 43 -8.46 -7.09 -0.33
N LEU A 44 -9.27 -6.10 -0.74
CA LEU A 44 -9.55 -4.93 0.07
C LEU A 44 -10.21 -5.32 1.40
N SER A 45 -11.24 -6.16 1.35
CA SER A 45 -11.91 -6.70 2.55
C SER A 45 -10.93 -7.38 3.51
N LEU A 46 -9.98 -8.18 2.99
CA LEU A 46 -8.93 -8.80 3.81
C LEU A 46 -8.01 -7.77 4.46
N LEU A 47 -7.61 -6.72 3.74
CA LEU A 47 -6.74 -5.67 4.27
C LEU A 47 -7.40 -4.88 5.40
N PHE A 48 -8.71 -4.58 5.28
CA PHE A 48 -9.49 -3.97 6.36
C PHE A 48 -9.64 -4.92 7.55
N HIS A 49 -10.03 -6.17 7.31
CA HIS A 49 -10.22 -7.15 8.38
C HIS A 49 -8.93 -7.43 9.16
N GLN A 50 -7.78 -7.45 8.49
CA GLN A 50 -6.47 -7.61 9.12
C GLN A 50 -5.94 -6.32 9.79
N GLY A 51 -6.69 -5.22 9.71
CA GLY A 51 -6.28 -3.92 10.26
C GLY A 51 -5.10 -3.29 9.55
N VAL A 52 -4.83 -3.67 8.29
CA VAL A 52 -3.81 -3.03 7.45
C VAL A 52 -4.28 -1.65 7.02
N LEU A 53 -5.55 -1.56 6.61
CA LEU A 53 -6.23 -0.33 6.20
C LEU A 53 -7.35 0.05 7.19
N ASP A 54 -7.70 1.34 7.19
CA ASP A 54 -8.89 1.88 7.88
C ASP A 54 -9.75 2.76 6.97
N GLU A 55 -10.83 3.30 7.54
CA GLU A 55 -11.87 4.06 6.84
C GLU A 55 -11.32 5.25 6.05
N GLN A 56 -10.18 5.81 6.44
CA GLN A 56 -9.55 6.90 5.70
C GLN A 56 -9.15 6.48 4.28
N PHE A 57 -8.86 5.20 4.04
CA PHE A 57 -8.61 4.71 2.68
C PHE A 57 -9.89 4.76 1.83
N LEU A 58 -11.08 4.54 2.42
CA LEU A 58 -12.35 4.66 1.71
C LEU A 58 -12.63 6.12 1.33
N GLU A 59 -12.35 7.06 2.24
CA GLU A 59 -12.44 8.48 1.96
C GLU A 59 -11.49 8.88 0.82
N LEU A 60 -10.26 8.36 0.81
CA LEU A 60 -9.30 8.59 -0.28
C LEU A 60 -9.85 8.07 -1.62
N GLN A 61 -10.53 6.93 -1.64
CA GLN A 61 -11.15 6.39 -2.85
C GLN A 61 -12.28 7.27 -3.38
N GLN A 62 -13.04 7.94 -2.50
CA GLN A 62 -14.14 8.83 -2.89
C GLN A 62 -13.65 10.11 -3.60
N LEU A 63 -12.38 10.47 -3.44
CA LEU A 63 -11.77 11.62 -4.12
C LEU A 63 -11.40 11.33 -5.58
N GLN A 64 -11.42 10.07 -6.01
CA GLN A 64 -11.15 9.71 -7.39
C GLN A 64 -12.41 9.83 -8.24
N ASP A 65 -12.31 10.57 -9.34
CA ASP A 65 -13.41 10.79 -10.28
C ASP A 65 -12.96 10.69 -11.75
N GLU A 66 -13.87 10.98 -12.69
CA GLU A 66 -13.59 10.93 -14.13
C GLU A 66 -12.52 11.95 -14.57
N THR A 67 -12.33 13.05 -13.83
CA THR A 67 -11.32 14.07 -14.11
C THR A 67 -9.93 13.67 -13.59
N SER A 68 -9.88 12.76 -12.63
CA SER A 68 -8.68 12.33 -11.91
C SER A 68 -8.63 10.80 -11.72
N PRO A 69 -8.73 9.99 -12.81
CA PRO A 69 -8.98 8.55 -12.71
C PRO A 69 -7.86 7.72 -12.05
N ASN A 70 -6.68 8.31 -11.84
CA ASN A 70 -5.53 7.66 -11.20
C ASN A 70 -5.22 8.22 -9.81
N PHE A 71 -6.07 9.09 -9.25
CA PHE A 71 -5.79 9.82 -8.01
C PHE A 71 -5.32 8.90 -6.87
N VAL A 72 -6.04 7.80 -6.59
CA VAL A 72 -5.66 6.87 -5.51
C VAL A 72 -4.30 6.23 -5.78
N TYR A 73 -4.06 5.82 -7.02
CA TYR A 73 -2.79 5.23 -7.43
C TYR A 73 -1.63 6.21 -7.23
N ASP A 74 -1.79 7.46 -7.68
CA ASP A 74 -0.76 8.49 -7.58
C ASP A 74 -0.44 8.83 -6.12
N VAL A 75 -1.46 8.99 -5.27
CA VAL A 75 -1.29 9.26 -3.83
C VAL A 75 -0.59 8.10 -3.12
N VAL A 76 -1.01 6.86 -3.38
CA VAL A 76 -0.38 5.68 -2.77
C VAL A 76 1.06 5.52 -3.25
N ASN A 77 1.35 5.81 -4.51
CA ASN A 77 2.71 5.75 -5.05
C ASN A 77 3.63 6.82 -4.43
N ILE A 78 3.12 8.04 -4.24
CA ILE A 78 3.85 9.09 -3.49
C ILE A 78 4.12 8.63 -2.06
N TYR A 79 3.13 8.06 -1.39
CA TYR A 79 3.30 7.53 -0.04
C TYR A 79 4.41 6.46 0.01
N PHE A 80 4.46 5.53 -0.95
CA PHE A 80 5.53 4.52 -0.99
C PHE A 80 6.92 5.14 -1.14
N GLN A 81 7.08 6.13 -2.02
CA GLN A 81 8.37 6.78 -2.23
C GLN A 81 8.84 7.55 -1.00
N GLU A 82 7.94 8.29 -0.35
CA GLU A 82 8.28 9.11 0.81
C GLU A 82 8.49 8.26 2.07
N SER A 83 7.64 7.24 2.29
CA SER A 83 7.79 6.32 3.43
C SER A 83 9.09 5.54 3.36
N GLU A 84 9.54 5.11 2.18
CA GLU A 84 10.82 4.42 2.01
C GLU A 84 12.01 5.30 2.43
N LYS A 85 11.99 6.60 2.09
CA LYS A 85 13.02 7.57 2.53
C LYS A 85 13.00 7.72 4.06
N LEU A 86 11.82 7.83 4.66
CA LEU A 86 11.67 7.97 6.11
C LEU A 86 12.15 6.72 6.86
N ILE A 87 11.77 5.53 6.39
CA ILE A 87 12.20 4.25 6.99
C ILE A 87 13.71 4.09 6.89
N ARG A 88 14.33 4.42 5.75
CA ARG A 88 15.80 4.41 5.61
C ARG A 88 16.48 5.33 6.61
N ASN A 89 15.98 6.55 6.78
CA ASN A 89 16.53 7.52 7.74
C ASN A 89 16.39 7.02 9.18
N LEU A 90 15.22 6.45 9.54
CA LEU A 90 14.98 5.86 10.85
C LEU A 90 15.96 4.71 11.13
N ARG A 91 16.14 3.79 10.18
CA ARG A 91 17.13 2.69 10.29
C ARG A 91 18.55 3.23 10.48
N GLY A 92 18.93 4.27 9.75
CA GLY A 92 20.24 4.92 9.93
C GLY A 92 20.46 5.43 11.35
N LEU A 93 19.45 6.09 11.94
CA LEU A 93 19.51 6.58 13.32
C LEU A 93 19.55 5.46 14.35
N LEU A 94 18.96 4.30 14.06
CA LEU A 94 18.96 3.14 14.96
C LEU A 94 20.32 2.43 15.03
N VAL A 95 21.05 2.42 13.91
CA VAL A 95 22.37 1.77 13.79
C VAL A 95 23.48 2.65 14.35
N ASP A 96 23.26 3.96 14.42
CA ASP A 96 24.22 4.88 15.02
C ASP A 96 24.54 4.47 16.47
N LYS A 97 25.83 4.41 16.78
CA LYS A 97 26.34 3.88 18.06
C LYS A 97 25.88 4.75 19.22
N GLU A 98 25.79 6.05 19.00
CA GLU A 98 25.38 7.02 20.02
C GLU A 98 23.88 6.98 20.32
N PHE A 99 23.04 6.51 19.38
CA PHE A 99 21.58 6.36 19.53
C PHE A 99 20.93 7.54 20.27
N SER A 100 21.41 8.75 19.98
CA SER A 100 21.18 9.92 20.83
C SER A 100 20.21 10.93 20.20
N ASP A 101 19.95 10.83 18.89
CA ASP A 101 19.08 11.79 18.19
C ASP A 101 17.61 11.34 18.13
N TYR A 102 17.03 11.08 19.31
CA TYR A 102 15.60 10.80 19.47
C TYR A 102 14.72 11.95 18.96
N LYS A 103 15.23 13.19 18.97
CA LYS A 103 14.54 14.35 18.43
C LYS A 103 14.36 14.23 16.91
N LYS A 104 15.40 13.86 16.17
CA LYS A 104 15.33 13.62 14.72
C LYS A 104 14.54 12.37 14.39
N MET A 105 14.65 11.31 15.21
CA MET A 105 13.82 10.12 15.09
C MET A 105 12.33 10.47 15.21
N GLY A 106 11.96 11.25 16.23
CA GLY A 106 10.59 11.75 16.44
C GLY A 106 10.07 12.55 15.25
N LYS A 107 10.90 13.36 14.59
CA LYS A 107 10.50 14.07 13.36
C LYS A 107 10.14 13.11 12.22
N HIS A 108 11.00 12.12 11.95
CA HIS A 108 10.73 11.13 10.91
C HIS A 108 9.50 10.26 11.22
N LEU A 109 9.32 9.87 12.48
CA LEU A 109 8.13 9.15 12.94
C LEU A 109 6.87 10.00 12.79
N ASN A 110 6.89 11.27 13.18
CA ASN A 110 5.74 12.17 13.02
C ASN A 110 5.35 12.34 11.56
N GLN A 111 6.33 12.48 10.66
CA GLN A 111 6.06 12.58 9.23
C GLN A 111 5.45 11.28 8.69
N LEU A 112 5.98 10.12 9.10
CA LEU A 112 5.47 8.83 8.66
C LEU A 112 4.08 8.52 9.23
N MET A 113 3.80 8.92 10.47
CA MET A 113 2.46 8.82 11.07
C MET A 113 1.45 9.67 10.30
N GLY A 114 1.78 10.94 10.05
CA GLY A 114 0.91 11.85 9.30
C GLY A 114 0.59 11.33 7.91
N SER A 115 1.61 10.90 7.15
CA SER A 115 1.40 10.36 5.79
C SER A 115 0.69 9.00 5.79
N SER A 116 0.97 8.13 6.77
CA SER A 116 0.25 6.86 6.92
C SER A 116 -1.22 7.09 7.25
N SER A 117 -1.49 8.07 8.11
CA SER A 117 -2.85 8.43 8.49
C SER A 117 -3.60 8.95 7.28
N SER A 118 -3.03 9.85 6.46
CA SER A 118 -3.70 10.43 5.29
C SER A 118 -4.09 9.43 4.19
N ILE A 119 -3.49 8.23 4.17
CA ILE A 119 -3.86 7.17 3.21
C ILE A 119 -4.58 5.99 3.87
N GLY A 120 -4.90 6.07 5.17
CA GLY A 120 -5.51 4.99 5.93
C GLY A 120 -4.61 3.76 6.15
N ALA A 121 -3.29 3.91 6.16
CA ALA A 121 -2.35 2.82 6.45
C ALA A 121 -2.24 2.55 7.97
N LYS A 122 -3.36 2.14 8.56
CA LYS A 122 -3.55 1.92 10.00
C LYS A 122 -2.43 1.17 10.69
N ARG A 123 -2.02 0.02 10.14
CA ARG A 123 -1.00 -0.83 10.77
C ARG A 123 0.35 -0.13 10.86
N VAL A 124 0.77 0.58 9.80
CA VAL A 124 2.02 1.34 9.80
C VAL A 124 1.95 2.47 10.81
N ASN A 125 0.81 3.19 10.85
CA ASN A 125 0.60 4.26 11.82
C ASN A 125 0.70 3.75 13.27
N ASN A 126 0.09 2.61 13.58
CA ASN A 126 0.17 1.98 14.90
C ASN A 126 1.59 1.60 15.30
N ILE A 127 2.38 1.05 14.38
CA ILE A 127 3.79 0.73 14.63
C ILE A 127 4.58 2.02 14.88
N CYS A 128 4.33 3.08 14.12
CA CYS A 128 5.00 4.36 14.34
C CYS A 128 4.63 5.01 15.67
N LEU A 129 3.39 4.89 16.11
CA LEU A 129 2.94 5.32 17.45
C LEU A 129 3.69 4.57 18.55
N ALA A 130 3.77 3.24 18.46
CA ALA A 130 4.51 2.42 19.41
C ALA A 130 6.02 2.76 19.41
N PHE A 131 6.59 2.95 18.21
CA PHE A 131 8.00 3.32 18.06
C PHE A 131 8.25 4.69 18.69
N ARG A 132 7.39 5.69 18.45
CA ARG A 132 7.53 7.00 19.07
C ARG A 132 7.49 6.92 20.60
N ALA A 133 6.57 6.16 21.17
CA ALA A 133 6.52 5.95 22.62
C ALA A 133 7.81 5.30 23.16
N ALA A 134 8.35 4.29 22.45
CA ALA A 134 9.62 3.67 22.80
C ALA A 134 10.80 4.66 22.72
N SER A 135 10.81 5.52 21.69
CA SER A 135 11.81 6.58 21.52
C SER A 135 11.76 7.61 22.66
N GLU A 136 10.57 8.07 23.04
CA GLU A 136 10.37 9.03 24.13
C GLU A 136 10.81 8.46 25.51
N GLN A 137 10.75 7.13 25.67
CA GLN A 137 11.21 6.42 26.87
C GLN A 137 12.69 6.01 26.80
N ASN A 138 13.42 6.39 25.75
CA ASN A 138 14.80 5.93 25.50
C ASN A 138 14.96 4.39 25.49
N ASN A 139 13.91 3.66 25.13
CA ASN A 139 13.90 2.19 25.14
C ASN A 139 14.47 1.66 23.82
N ARG A 140 15.80 1.57 23.74
CA ARG A 140 16.53 1.11 22.56
C ARG A 140 16.11 -0.30 22.09
N PRO A 141 16.02 -1.33 22.95
CA PRO A 141 15.56 -2.65 22.52
C PRO A 141 14.18 -2.63 21.88
N ALA A 142 13.22 -1.89 22.45
CA ALA A 142 11.89 -1.74 21.88
C ALA A 142 11.93 -1.02 20.52
N CYS A 143 12.69 0.09 20.41
CA CYS A 143 12.89 0.80 19.15
C CYS A 143 13.44 -0.11 18.04
N VAL A 144 14.41 -0.97 18.37
CA VAL A 144 14.97 -1.95 17.40
C VAL A 144 13.93 -3.00 17.01
N SER A 145 13.13 -3.50 17.96
CA SER A 145 12.07 -4.49 17.67
C SER A 145 10.94 -3.93 16.80
N LEU A 146 10.72 -2.62 16.85
CA LEU A 146 9.68 -1.90 16.11
C LEU A 146 10.19 -1.29 14.80
N SER A 147 11.47 -1.53 14.47
CA SER A 147 12.05 -1.01 13.23
C SER A 147 11.40 -1.69 12.01
N LEU A 148 10.59 -0.90 11.29
CA LEU A 148 9.95 -1.25 10.01
C LEU A 148 11.00 -1.59 8.94
#